data_AF-A0A957SQB1-F1
#
_entry.id   AF-A0A957SQB1-F1
#
_cell.length_a   1.000
_cell.length_b   1.000
_cell.length_c   1.000
_cell.angle_alpha   90.00
_cell.angle_beta   90.00
_cell.angle_gamma   90.00
#
_symmetry.space_group_name_H-M   'P 1'
#
loop_
_entity.id
_entity.type
_entity.pdbx_description
1 polymer ?
#
loop_
_entity_poly.entity_id
_entity_poly.type
_entity_poly.pdbx_seq_one_letter_code
_entity_poly.pdbx_strand_id
1 'polypeptide(L)'
;MPHQVIGWESTDPVPNHVFNSYLSSRHGQLYYDDLNLARLVTAADHAPAPYPSPLELIYLPMIRRKIHDMQGIFARAIADVGYGGRFHYAYASKANTAEEVVRTTLEAGAHHEMSSVVDVEIVQIMRRAGLLRPECMVFANGFKPAGSAYADSLLRLKRTHDNLIPIVE
;
A
#
# COMPACT_ATOMS: atom_id res chain seq x y z
N MET A 1 -13.25 30.47 23.29
CA MET A 1 -14.17 29.45 22.73
C MET A 1 -13.81 28.12 23.37
N PRO A 2 -14.75 27.38 23.96
CA PRO A 2 -14.47 26.01 24.40
C PRO A 2 -14.06 25.17 23.19
N HIS A 3 -12.93 24.46 23.27
CA HIS A 3 -12.53 23.55 22.19
C HIS A 3 -13.47 22.34 22.17
N GLN A 4 -13.68 21.77 20.98
CA GLN A 4 -14.48 20.56 20.86
C GLN A 4 -13.72 19.42 21.56
N VAL A 5 -14.36 18.79 22.56
CA VAL A 5 -13.83 17.60 23.24
C VAL A 5 -13.86 16.44 22.26
N ILE A 6 -12.69 15.86 21.95
CA ILE A 6 -12.53 14.83 20.92
C ILE A 6 -11.78 13.62 21.50
N GLY A 7 -12.36 12.43 21.35
CA GLY A 7 -11.68 11.18 21.67
C GLY A 7 -11.47 10.98 23.17
N TRP A 8 -10.23 10.74 23.59
CA TRP A 8 -9.85 10.35 24.96
C TRP A 8 -10.14 11.40 26.05
N GLU A 9 -10.55 12.61 25.65
CA GLU A 9 -10.97 13.68 26.55
C GLU A 9 -12.40 13.47 27.13
N SER A 10 -13.20 12.55 26.57
CA SER A 10 -14.51 12.16 27.11
C SER A 10 -14.82 10.68 26.80
N THR A 11 -15.64 10.07 27.65
CA THR A 11 -16.25 8.76 27.37
C THR A 11 -17.43 8.86 26.41
N ASP A 12 -17.93 10.07 26.15
CA ASP A 12 -19.03 10.31 25.22
C ASP A 12 -18.55 10.14 23.76
N PRO A 13 -19.34 9.48 22.89
CA PRO A 13 -19.00 9.38 21.48
C PRO A 13 -18.87 10.77 20.83
N VAL A 14 -17.79 10.97 20.07
CA VAL A 14 -17.60 12.20 19.29
C VAL A 14 -18.73 12.30 18.26
N PRO A 15 -19.60 13.32 18.28
CA PRO A 15 -20.85 13.29 17.50
C PRO A 15 -20.59 13.45 15.99
N ASN A 16 -20.15 14.63 15.54
CA ASN A 16 -19.76 14.88 14.15
C ASN A 16 -18.40 15.59 14.15
N HIS A 17 -17.40 14.97 13.52
CA HIS A 17 -16.05 15.52 13.48
C HIS A 17 -15.24 14.91 12.32
N VAL A 18 -14.38 15.71 11.67
CA VAL A 18 -13.48 15.25 10.63
C VAL A 18 -12.07 15.24 11.18
N PHE A 19 -11.50 14.05 11.39
CA PHE A 19 -10.14 13.91 11.95
C PHE A 19 -9.08 14.16 10.88
N ASN A 20 -9.31 13.66 9.66
CA ASN A 20 -8.45 13.86 8.51
C ASN A 20 -9.23 13.57 7.21
N SER A 21 -8.53 13.52 6.08
CA SER A 21 -9.11 13.31 4.75
C SER A 21 -9.86 11.99 4.54
N TYR A 22 -9.73 11.03 5.45
CA TYR A 22 -10.32 9.68 5.33
C TYR A 22 -10.89 9.14 6.65
N LEU A 23 -10.80 9.85 7.77
CA LEU A 23 -11.34 9.42 9.05
C LEU A 23 -12.27 10.49 9.59
N SER A 24 -13.52 10.12 9.87
CA SER A 24 -14.54 11.02 10.39
C SER A 24 -15.45 10.31 11.39
N SER A 25 -15.99 11.06 12.36
CA SER A 25 -17.16 10.62 13.12
C SER A 25 -18.42 11.23 12.54
N ARG A 26 -19.45 10.41 12.35
CA ARG A 26 -20.78 10.83 11.87
C ARG A 26 -21.82 10.20 12.80
N HIS A 27 -22.61 11.03 13.47
CA HIS A 27 -23.61 10.61 14.47
C HIS A 27 -23.05 9.66 15.56
N GLY A 28 -21.84 9.93 16.05
CA GLY A 28 -21.21 9.12 17.10
C GLY A 28 -20.54 7.82 16.61
N GLN A 29 -20.56 7.56 15.31
CA GLN A 29 -19.96 6.36 14.72
C GLN A 29 -18.72 6.72 13.88
N LEU A 30 -17.69 5.87 13.94
CA LEU A 30 -16.44 6.09 13.23
C LEU A 30 -16.52 5.57 11.79
N TYR A 31 -16.14 6.42 10.84
CA TYR A 31 -16.10 6.13 9.41
C TYR A 31 -14.68 6.25 8.87
N TYR A 32 -14.27 5.25 8.10
CA TYR A 32 -13.10 5.29 7.21
C TYR A 32 -13.56 5.52 5.77
N ASP A 33 -13.29 6.69 5.21
CA ASP A 33 -13.99 7.24 4.04
C ASP A 33 -15.51 7.10 4.24
N ASP A 34 -16.19 6.25 3.48
CA ASP A 34 -17.63 5.97 3.63
C ASP A 34 -17.95 4.64 4.34
N LEU A 35 -16.91 3.93 4.79
CA LEU A 35 -17.06 2.68 5.52
C LEU A 35 -17.31 2.95 7.01
N ASN A 36 -18.51 2.64 7.49
CA ASN A 36 -18.83 2.67 8.91
C ASN A 36 -18.14 1.50 9.63
N LEU A 37 -17.08 1.79 10.39
CA LEU A 37 -16.26 0.78 11.05
C LEU A 37 -17.02 0.06 12.17
N ALA A 38 -17.94 0.76 12.86
CA ALA A 38 -18.71 0.15 13.93
C ALA A 38 -19.52 -1.04 13.42
N ARG A 39 -20.13 -0.93 12.23
CA ARG A 39 -20.95 -2.00 11.63
C ARG A 39 -20.19 -3.29 11.34
N LEU A 40 -18.86 -3.27 11.31
CA LEU A 40 -18.05 -4.47 11.12
C LEU A 40 -17.98 -5.35 12.37
N VAL A 41 -18.16 -4.75 13.56
CA VAL A 41 -17.92 -5.42 14.85
C VAL A 41 -19.09 -5.29 15.82
N THR A 42 -20.07 -4.42 15.57
CA THR A 42 -21.26 -4.27 16.40
C THR A 42 -22.44 -5.04 15.81
N ALA A 43 -23.16 -5.75 16.67
CA ALA A 43 -24.49 -6.26 16.36
C ALA A 43 -25.45 -5.11 16.03
N ALA A 44 -26.32 -5.31 15.05
CA ALA A 44 -27.38 -4.37 14.68
C ALA A 44 -28.69 -5.13 14.48
N ASP A 45 -29.81 -4.61 14.99
CA ASP A 45 -31.17 -5.10 14.74
C ASP A 45 -31.31 -6.64 14.74
N HIS A 46 -31.06 -7.27 15.88
CA HIS A 46 -31.20 -8.73 16.09
C HIS A 46 -30.24 -9.61 15.25
N ALA A 47 -29.30 -9.01 14.50
CA ALA A 47 -28.23 -9.72 13.81
C ALA A 47 -26.92 -9.67 14.62
N PRO A 48 -26.17 -10.78 14.70
CA PRO A 48 -24.86 -10.79 15.34
C PRO A 48 -23.87 -9.89 14.59
N ALA A 49 -22.81 -9.47 15.28
CA ALA A 49 -21.69 -8.78 14.64
C ALA A 49 -21.16 -9.62 13.46
N PRO A 50 -20.91 -9.01 12.29
CA PRO A 50 -20.51 -9.79 11.12
C PRO A 50 -19.11 -10.39 11.25
N TYR A 51 -18.22 -9.76 12.05
CA TYR A 51 -16.87 -10.26 12.28
C TYR A 51 -16.50 -10.20 13.77
N PRO A 52 -15.86 -11.25 14.32
CA PRO A 52 -15.35 -11.24 15.68
C PRO A 52 -14.07 -10.41 15.81
N SER A 53 -13.79 -9.89 17.01
CA SER A 53 -12.51 -9.27 17.36
C SER A 53 -11.51 -10.28 17.94
N PRO A 54 -10.19 -10.13 17.71
CA PRO A 54 -9.52 -9.04 16.98
C PRO A 54 -9.75 -9.13 15.46
N LEU A 55 -9.93 -7.97 14.81
CA LEU A 55 -10.17 -7.84 13.38
C LEU A 55 -9.13 -6.89 12.77
N GLU A 56 -8.47 -7.34 11.70
CA GLU A 56 -7.65 -6.48 10.85
C GLU A 56 -8.40 -6.16 9.55
N LEU A 57 -8.37 -4.89 9.15
CA LEU A 57 -8.97 -4.41 7.91
C LEU A 57 -7.90 -3.76 7.03
N ILE A 58 -7.74 -4.27 5.82
CA ILE A 58 -6.83 -3.72 4.82
C ILE A 58 -7.64 -3.00 3.75
N TYR A 59 -7.69 -1.66 3.83
CA TYR A 59 -8.49 -0.84 2.92
C TYR A 59 -7.71 -0.48 1.64
N LEU A 60 -7.73 -1.40 0.67
CA LEU A 60 -7.01 -1.29 -0.61
C LEU A 60 -7.28 -0.02 -1.43
N PRO A 61 -8.50 0.58 -1.44
CA PRO A 61 -8.73 1.84 -2.17
C PRO A 61 -7.83 2.98 -1.70
N MET A 62 -7.48 3.03 -0.41
CA MET A 62 -6.56 4.06 0.12
C MET A 62 -5.17 3.92 -0.48
N ILE A 63 -4.67 2.69 -0.65
CA ILE A 63 -3.35 2.44 -1.24
C ILE A 63 -3.31 3.01 -2.67
N ARG A 64 -4.33 2.71 -3.49
CA ARG A 64 -4.44 3.25 -4.86
C ARG A 64 -4.49 4.78 -4.85
N ARG A 65 -5.34 5.36 -4.01
CA ARG A 65 -5.48 6.82 -3.86
C ARG A 65 -4.14 7.47 -3.52
N LYS A 66 -3.40 6.95 -2.55
CA LYS A 66 -2.10 7.52 -2.14
C LYS A 66 -1.05 7.44 -3.24
N ILE A 67 -1.02 6.35 -4.01
CA ILE A 67 -0.11 6.23 -5.16
C ILE A 67 -0.46 7.26 -6.23
N HIS A 68 -1.74 7.41 -6.58
CA HIS A 68 -2.18 8.39 -7.58
C HIS A 68 -2.00 9.84 -7.13
N ASP A 69 -2.28 10.15 -5.86
CA ASP A 69 -2.05 11.48 -5.29
C ASP A 69 -0.58 11.87 -5.41
N MET A 70 0.34 10.96 -5.05
CA MET A 70 1.78 11.17 -5.19
C MET A 70 2.19 11.36 -6.66
N GLN A 71 1.70 10.52 -7.58
CA GLN A 71 1.96 10.68 -9.01
C GLN A 71 1.50 12.06 -9.51
N GLY A 72 0.33 12.52 -9.08
CA GLY A 72 -0.20 13.84 -9.41
C GLY A 72 0.63 15.00 -8.84
N ILE A 73 1.16 14.86 -7.62
CA ILE A 73 2.07 15.85 -7.01
C ILE A 73 3.35 15.97 -7.84
N PHE A 74 4.01 14.85 -8.15
CA PHE A 74 5.24 14.88 -8.95
C PHE A 74 5.00 15.34 -10.39
N ALA A 75 3.86 14.99 -11.00
CA ALA A 75 3.51 15.46 -12.35
C ALA A 75 3.37 16.99 -12.40
N ARG A 76 2.72 17.61 -11.41
CA ARG A 76 2.62 19.06 -11.29
C ARG A 76 4.00 19.70 -11.10
N ALA A 77 4.78 19.19 -10.15
CA ALA A 77 6.13 19.72 -9.88
C ALA A 77 7.05 19.65 -11.10
N ILE A 78 7.00 18.54 -11.86
CA ILE A 78 7.76 18.37 -13.11
C ILE A 78 7.34 19.41 -14.16
N ALA A 79 6.04 19.65 -14.32
CA ALA A 79 5.52 20.63 -15.25
C ALA A 79 5.91 22.07 -14.84
N ASP A 80 5.80 22.40 -13.56
CA ASP A 80 6.06 23.74 -13.02
C ASP A 80 7.52 24.18 -13.22
N VAL A 81 8.48 23.23 -13.13
CA VAL A 81 9.91 23.52 -13.29
C VAL A 81 10.46 23.19 -14.68
N GLY A 82 9.61 22.66 -15.57
CA GLY A 82 10.02 22.24 -16.92
C GLY A 82 11.03 21.08 -16.94
N TYR A 83 10.93 20.13 -16.00
CA TYR A 83 11.85 18.99 -15.92
C TYR A 83 11.60 17.99 -17.05
N GLY A 84 12.64 17.64 -17.81
CA GLY A 84 12.52 16.72 -18.96
C GLY A 84 12.46 15.23 -18.63
N GLY A 85 12.66 14.85 -17.36
CA GLY A 85 12.63 13.45 -16.93
C GLY A 85 11.25 12.98 -16.46
N ARG A 86 11.10 11.66 -16.27
CA ARG A 86 9.87 11.04 -15.76
C ARG A 86 10.01 10.66 -14.29
N PHE A 87 8.92 10.79 -13.55
CA PHE A 87 8.81 10.24 -12.20
C PHE A 87 8.36 8.77 -12.24
N HIS A 88 9.09 7.91 -11.53
CA HIS A 88 8.80 6.49 -11.40
C HIS A 88 8.76 6.12 -9.91
N TYR A 89 7.60 5.69 -9.43
CA TYR A 89 7.45 5.19 -8.06
C TYR A 89 7.67 3.69 -8.01
N ALA A 90 8.52 3.22 -7.09
CA ALA A 90 8.68 1.80 -6.77
C ALA A 90 8.22 1.53 -5.34
N TYR A 91 7.32 0.56 -5.18
CA TYR A 91 6.88 0.10 -3.87
C TYR A 91 7.93 -0.83 -3.26
N ALA A 92 8.45 -0.44 -2.09
CA ALA A 92 9.39 -1.22 -1.31
C ALA A 92 8.66 -2.26 -0.46
N SER A 93 8.79 -3.54 -0.81
CA SER A 93 8.08 -4.65 -0.15
C SER A 93 8.42 -4.78 1.35
N LYS A 94 9.58 -4.28 1.79
CA LYS A 94 9.95 -4.21 3.21
C LYS A 94 8.93 -3.48 4.09
N ALA A 95 8.14 -2.58 3.51
CA ALA A 95 7.11 -1.85 4.24
C ALA A 95 5.91 -2.73 4.59
N ASN A 96 5.50 -3.60 3.66
CA ASN A 96 4.49 -4.63 3.86
C ASN A 96 4.55 -5.64 2.69
N THR A 97 4.77 -6.92 3.01
CA THR A 97 4.90 -8.00 2.03
C THR A 97 3.60 -8.74 1.72
N ALA A 98 2.47 -8.35 2.35
CA ALA A 98 1.18 -8.97 2.13
C ALA A 98 0.77 -8.94 0.65
N GLU A 99 0.22 -10.06 0.17
CA GLU A 99 -0.12 -10.28 -1.24
C GLU A 99 -1.04 -9.17 -1.76
N GLU A 100 -2.09 -8.86 -1.00
CA GLU A 100 -3.12 -7.90 -1.34
C GLU A 100 -2.56 -6.47 -1.43
N VAL A 101 -1.56 -6.15 -0.62
CA VAL A 101 -0.87 -4.87 -0.66
C VAL A 101 0.02 -4.80 -1.90
N VAL A 102 0.88 -5.80 -2.12
CA VAL A 102 1.79 -5.84 -3.27
C VAL A 102 0.99 -5.83 -4.57
N ARG A 103 -0.01 -6.71 -4.72
CA ARG A 103 -0.92 -6.73 -5.88
C ARG A 103 -1.56 -5.37 -6.10
N THR A 104 -2.11 -4.74 -5.07
CA THR A 104 -2.75 -3.43 -5.19
C THR A 104 -1.78 -2.34 -5.65
N THR A 105 -0.53 -2.35 -5.15
CA THR A 105 0.49 -1.39 -5.57
C THR A 105 0.89 -1.59 -7.03
N LEU A 106 1.05 -2.85 -7.46
CA LEU A 106 1.34 -3.20 -8.83
C LEU A 106 0.20 -2.77 -9.75
N GLU A 107 -1.05 -3.11 -9.44
CA GLU A 107 -2.22 -2.67 -10.20
C GLU A 107 -2.35 -1.15 -10.32
N ALA A 108 -1.95 -0.41 -9.27
CA ALA A 108 -1.92 1.06 -9.28
C ALA A 108 -0.78 1.67 -10.12
N GLY A 109 0.02 0.84 -10.80
CA GLY A 109 1.07 1.29 -11.70
C GLY A 109 2.45 1.46 -11.05
N ALA A 110 2.62 1.03 -9.79
CA ALA A 110 3.93 1.09 -9.15
C ALA A 110 4.92 0.14 -9.83
N HIS A 111 6.19 0.53 -9.80
CA HIS A 111 7.34 -0.36 -9.92
C HIS A 111 7.54 -1.12 -8.60
N HIS A 112 8.46 -2.06 -8.58
CA HIS A 112 8.70 -2.88 -7.38
C HIS A 112 10.14 -2.75 -6.90
N GLU A 113 10.32 -2.64 -5.60
CA GLU A 113 11.62 -2.71 -4.94
C GLU A 113 11.61 -3.89 -3.96
N MET A 114 12.70 -4.65 -3.98
CA MET A 114 12.87 -5.87 -3.21
C MET A 114 14.29 -5.98 -2.64
N SER A 115 14.43 -6.75 -1.56
CA SER A 115 15.70 -6.82 -0.81
C SER A 115 16.09 -8.23 -0.34
N SER A 116 15.31 -9.26 -0.67
CA SER A 116 15.52 -10.63 -0.18
C SER A 116 15.07 -11.72 -1.16
N VAL A 117 15.40 -12.98 -0.85
CA VAL A 117 14.92 -14.15 -1.61
C VAL A 117 13.39 -14.26 -1.59
N VAL A 118 12.77 -13.98 -0.43
CA VAL A 118 11.31 -14.03 -0.26
C VAL A 118 10.63 -13.03 -1.20
N ASP A 119 11.19 -11.84 -1.35
CA ASP A 119 10.66 -10.84 -2.27
C ASP A 119 10.73 -11.31 -3.74
N VAL A 120 11.79 -12.02 -4.12
CA VAL A 120 11.91 -12.60 -5.47
C VAL A 120 10.79 -13.61 -5.73
N GLU A 121 10.42 -14.41 -4.72
CA GLU A 121 9.30 -15.34 -4.82
C GLU A 121 7.97 -14.61 -4.99
N ILE A 122 7.75 -13.53 -4.25
CA ILE A 122 6.56 -12.66 -4.41
C ILE A 122 6.50 -12.13 -5.85
N VAL A 123 7.58 -11.57 -6.38
CA VAL A 123 7.64 -11.07 -7.77
C VAL A 123 7.31 -12.18 -8.78
N GLN A 124 7.83 -13.39 -8.57
CA GLN A 124 7.52 -14.51 -9.45
C GLN A 124 6.05 -14.96 -9.37
N ILE A 125 5.44 -14.94 -8.17
CA ILE A 125 4.01 -15.22 -7.99
C ILE A 125 3.19 -14.18 -8.75
N MET A 126 3.46 -12.89 -8.55
CA MET A 126 2.77 -11.78 -9.23
C MET A 126 2.93 -11.87 -10.75
N ARG A 127 4.11 -12.25 -11.24
CA ARG A 127 4.36 -12.47 -12.67
C ARG A 127 3.57 -13.65 -13.22
N ARG A 128 3.56 -14.80 -12.53
CA ARG A 128 2.78 -15.98 -12.95
C ARG A 128 1.27 -15.71 -12.96
N ALA A 129 0.80 -14.85 -12.07
CA ALA A 129 -0.59 -14.39 -12.04
C ALA A 129 -0.93 -13.33 -13.09
N GLY A 130 0.05 -12.84 -13.87
CA GLY A 130 -0.16 -11.77 -14.85
C GLY A 130 -0.31 -10.36 -14.24
N LEU A 131 0.00 -10.20 -12.95
CA LEU A 131 -0.14 -8.94 -12.21
C LEU A 131 1.12 -8.06 -12.30
N LEU A 132 2.29 -8.67 -12.57
CA LEU A 132 3.52 -7.94 -12.87
C LEU A 132 3.59 -7.63 -14.37
N ARG A 133 3.43 -6.35 -14.74
CA ARG A 133 3.57 -5.91 -16.13
C ARG A 133 5.00 -6.12 -16.66
N PRO A 134 5.21 -6.49 -17.93
CA PRO A 134 6.54 -6.68 -18.51
C PRO A 134 7.48 -5.46 -18.35
N GLU A 135 6.94 -4.25 -18.48
CA GLU A 135 7.63 -2.96 -18.32
C GLU A 135 7.87 -2.54 -16.87
N CYS A 136 7.35 -3.30 -15.89
CA CYS A 136 7.56 -3.01 -14.48
C CYS A 136 9.05 -3.13 -14.13
N MET A 137 9.71 -2.01 -13.86
CA MET A 137 11.04 -2.03 -13.23
C MET A 137 10.97 -2.73 -11.88
N VAL A 138 11.88 -3.69 -11.68
CA VAL A 138 12.08 -4.38 -10.41
C VAL A 138 13.48 -4.05 -9.91
N PHE A 139 13.57 -3.28 -8.84
CA PHE A 139 14.83 -2.88 -8.22
C PHE A 139 15.20 -3.88 -7.14
N ALA A 140 16.39 -4.50 -7.25
CA ALA A 140 16.86 -5.48 -6.30
C ALA A 140 17.98 -4.89 -5.44
N ASN A 141 17.63 -4.39 -4.25
CA ASN A 141 18.56 -3.97 -3.19
C ASN A 141 18.98 -5.16 -2.32
N GLY A 142 19.70 -4.90 -1.24
CA GLY A 142 20.13 -5.89 -0.25
C GLY A 142 21.47 -6.54 -0.59
N PHE A 143 22.08 -7.18 0.41
CA PHE A 143 23.39 -7.80 0.25
C PHE A 143 23.34 -9.05 -0.65
N LYS A 144 24.19 -9.10 -1.68
CA LYS A 144 24.19 -10.14 -2.74
C LYS A 144 25.55 -10.84 -2.84
N PRO A 145 25.99 -11.59 -1.82
CA PRO A 145 27.28 -12.27 -1.88
C PRO A 145 27.28 -13.32 -3.01
N ALA A 146 28.43 -13.52 -3.63
CA ALA A 146 28.60 -14.50 -4.69
C ALA A 146 28.21 -15.91 -4.19
N GLY A 147 27.39 -16.62 -4.98
CA GLY A 147 26.88 -17.94 -4.61
C GLY A 147 25.75 -17.95 -3.58
N SER A 148 25.19 -16.78 -3.22
CA SER A 148 24.02 -16.73 -2.35
C SER A 148 22.72 -17.11 -3.07
N ALA A 149 21.78 -17.67 -2.31
CA ALA A 149 20.43 -17.96 -2.80
C ALA A 149 19.74 -16.73 -3.40
N TYR A 150 20.03 -15.53 -2.88
CA TYR A 150 19.49 -14.29 -3.41
C TYR A 150 20.08 -13.96 -4.79
N ALA A 151 21.41 -13.95 -4.92
CA ALA A 151 22.07 -13.74 -6.20
C ALA A 151 21.58 -14.74 -7.27
N ASP A 152 21.49 -16.03 -6.93
CA ASP A 152 21.01 -17.06 -7.84
C ASP A 152 19.54 -16.86 -8.25
N SER A 153 18.69 -16.41 -7.32
CA SER A 153 17.28 -16.12 -7.59
C SER A 153 17.13 -14.91 -8.50
N LEU A 154 17.97 -13.88 -8.34
CA LEU A 154 18.02 -12.73 -9.25
C LEU A 154 18.44 -13.15 -10.67
N LEU A 155 19.45 -14.02 -10.80
CA LEU A 155 19.88 -14.54 -12.10
C LEU A 155 18.75 -15.32 -12.80
N ARG A 156 17.99 -16.13 -12.06
CA ARG A 156 16.81 -16.83 -12.60
C ARG A 156 15.72 -15.84 -13.01
N LEU A 157 15.39 -14.87 -12.16
CA LEU A 157 14.37 -13.86 -12.46
C LEU A 157 14.74 -13.06 -13.70
N LYS A 158 16.02 -12.66 -13.85
CA LYS A 158 16.50 -11.89 -15.00
C LYS A 158 16.23 -12.57 -16.35
N ARG A 159 16.24 -13.91 -16.39
CA ARG A 159 15.94 -14.68 -17.61
C ARG A 159 14.48 -14.60 -18.04
N THR A 160 13.61 -14.13 -17.16
CA THR A 160 12.15 -14.13 -17.35
C THR A 160 11.53 -12.74 -17.22
N HIS A 161 12.30 -11.75 -16.74
CA HIS A 161 11.88 -10.38 -16.53
C HIS A 161 13.02 -9.42 -16.86
N ASP A 162 12.93 -8.82 -18.05
CA ASP A 162 14.01 -8.00 -18.61
C ASP A 162 14.27 -6.72 -17.80
N ASN A 163 13.26 -6.17 -17.16
CA ASN A 163 13.35 -4.93 -16.38
C ASN A 163 13.75 -5.15 -14.91
N LEU A 164 14.44 -6.27 -14.60
CA LEU A 164 15.15 -6.43 -13.34
C LEU A 164 16.45 -5.61 -13.33
N ILE A 165 16.60 -4.79 -12.29
CA ILE A 165 17.71 -3.86 -12.06
C ILE A 165 18.36 -4.22 -10.70
N PRO A 166 19.44 -5.01 -10.70
CA PRO A 166 20.24 -5.24 -9.51
C PRO A 166 20.96 -3.96 -9.07
N ILE A 167 20.80 -3.58 -7.80
CA ILE A 167 21.55 -2.48 -7.20
C ILE A 167 22.83 -3.04 -6.58
N VAL A 168 23.97 -2.45 -6.93
CA VAL A 168 25.27 -2.78 -6.33
C VAL A 168 25.43 -1.90 -5.10
N GLU A 169 25.58 -2.53 -3.94
CA GLU A 169 25.76 -1.91 -2.63
C GLU A 169 27.20 -2.11 -2.14
#